data_AF-A0A1F6CGD3-F1
#
_entry.id   AF-A0A1F6CGD3-F1
#
_cell.length_a   1.000
_cell.length_b   1.000
_cell.length_c   1.000
_cell.angle_alpha   90.00
_cell.angle_beta   90.00
_cell.angle_gamma   90.00
#
_symmetry.space_group_name_H-M   'P 1'
#
loop_
_entity.id
_entity.type
_entity.pdbx_description
1 polymer ?
#
loop_
_entity_poly.entity_id
_entity_poly.type
_entity_poly.pdbx_seq_one_letter_code
_entity_poly.pdbx_strand_id
1 'polypeptide(L)'
;MLERMKITSSTLLIIISACIVAAGAYWYFFTDTGNQPPLETTTTQNDAQTEFQTLVGELQPVSFDTSIFSDLRFKALHDLTTPISPEPEGRPDPFAPIAGVRAQ
;
A
#
# COMPACT_ATOMS: atom_id res chain seq x y z
N MET A 1 -63.21 39.18 -4.05
CA MET A 1 -64.31 38.38 -3.46
C MET A 1 -63.86 36.93 -3.48
N LEU A 2 -63.29 36.43 -2.37
CA LEU A 2 -62.80 35.04 -2.30
C LEU A 2 -63.97 34.11 -2.01
N GLU A 3 -64.31 33.28 -2.98
CA GLU A 3 -65.33 32.24 -2.86
C GLU A 3 -64.87 31.21 -1.83
N ARG A 4 -65.66 31.08 -0.75
CA ARG A 4 -65.38 30.15 0.35
C ARG A 4 -65.70 28.74 -0.12
N MET A 5 -64.69 28.01 -0.57
CA MET A 5 -64.81 26.59 -0.92
C MET A 5 -65.34 25.80 0.29
N LYS A 6 -66.55 25.23 0.17
CA LYS A 6 -67.14 24.35 1.19
C LYS A 6 -66.45 22.99 1.10
N ILE A 7 -65.52 22.73 2.01
CA ILE A 7 -64.81 21.44 2.08
C ILE A 7 -65.78 20.40 2.67
N THR A 8 -66.23 19.46 1.83
CA THR A 8 -66.99 18.28 2.28
C THR A 8 -66.04 17.17 2.72
N SER A 9 -66.49 16.22 3.53
CA SER A 9 -65.64 15.13 4.04
C SER A 9 -64.98 14.31 2.91
N SER A 10 -65.67 14.10 1.79
CA SER A 10 -65.10 13.41 0.63
C SER A 10 -64.02 14.24 -0.08
N THR A 11 -64.23 15.56 -0.21
CA THR A 11 -63.20 16.48 -0.74
C THR A 11 -61.97 16.52 0.18
N LEU A 12 -62.19 16.51 1.50
CA LEU A 12 -61.14 16.48 2.50
C LEU A 12 -60.32 15.18 2.43
N LEU A 13 -60.97 14.03 2.26
CA LEU A 13 -60.30 12.74 2.08
C LEU A 13 -59.42 12.71 0.82
N ILE A 14 -59.91 13.25 -0.30
CA ILE A 14 -59.13 13.33 -1.55
C ILE A 14 -57.89 14.20 -1.35
N ILE A 15 -58.02 15.36 -0.72
CA ILE A 15 -56.88 16.26 -0.45
C ILE A 15 -55.84 15.56 0.44
N ILE A 16 -56.27 14.87 1.48
CA ILE A 16 -55.36 14.13 2.37
C ILE A 16 -54.64 13.02 1.61
N SER A 17 -55.35 12.24 0.79
CA SER A 17 -54.73 11.19 -0.03
C SER A 17 -53.67 11.76 -0.99
N ALA A 18 -53.96 12.89 -1.62
CA ALA A 18 -53.04 13.56 -2.54
C ALA A 18 -51.79 14.07 -1.80
N CYS A 19 -51.95 14.64 -0.60
CA CYS A 19 -50.82 15.06 0.24
C CYS A 19 -49.94 13.89 0.67
N ILE A 20 -50.52 12.74 1.03
CA ILE A 20 -49.76 11.54 1.43
C ILE A 20 -48.94 11.01 0.25
N VAL A 21 -49.54 10.91 -0.94
CA VAL A 21 -48.84 10.45 -2.15
C VAL A 21 -47.71 11.42 -2.53
N ALA A 22 -47.97 12.73 -2.48
CA ALA A 22 -46.96 13.75 -2.77
C ALA A 22 -45.80 13.72 -1.76
N ALA A 23 -46.09 13.55 -0.47
CA ALA A 23 -45.08 13.44 0.57
C ALA A 23 -44.25 12.15 0.43
N GLY A 24 -44.89 11.02 0.10
CA GLY A 24 -44.21 9.75 -0.15
C GLY A 24 -43.30 9.80 -1.38
N ALA A 25 -43.76 10.42 -2.47
CA ALA A 25 -42.94 10.63 -3.67
C ALA A 25 -41.75 11.56 -3.37
N TYR A 26 -41.98 12.68 -2.67
CA TYR A 26 -40.90 13.58 -2.29
C TYR A 26 -39.87 12.89 -1.40
N TRP A 27 -40.31 12.11 -0.41
CA TRP A 27 -39.40 11.32 0.42
C TRP A 27 -38.61 10.33 -0.46
N TYR A 28 -39.28 9.50 -1.26
CA TYR A 28 -38.64 8.51 -2.12
C TYR A 28 -37.60 9.13 -3.09
N PHE A 29 -37.89 10.27 -3.72
CA PHE A 29 -36.98 10.91 -4.67
C PHE A 29 -35.92 11.81 -4.03
N PHE A 30 -36.13 12.27 -2.79
CA PHE A 30 -35.27 13.29 -2.16
C PHE A 30 -34.52 12.78 -0.92
N THR A 31 -34.73 11.52 -0.50
CA THR A 31 -33.95 10.88 0.58
C THR A 31 -32.70 10.14 0.12
N ASP A 32 -32.30 10.25 -1.15
CA ASP A 32 -30.96 9.84 -1.60
C ASP A 32 -29.89 10.83 -1.13
N THR A 33 -29.73 10.96 0.20
CA THR A 33 -28.59 11.60 0.84
C THR A 33 -27.50 10.56 1.12
N GLY A 34 -27.02 9.87 0.08
CA GLY A 34 -25.86 8.98 0.31
C GLY A 34 -25.54 7.88 -0.69
N ASN A 35 -26.13 7.83 -1.87
CA ASN A 35 -25.67 6.89 -2.89
C ASN A 35 -25.69 7.51 -4.29
N GLN A 36 -25.09 8.71 -4.41
CA GLN A 36 -24.53 9.08 -5.70
C GLN A 36 -23.67 7.88 -6.16
N PRO A 37 -23.93 7.27 -7.33
CA PRO A 37 -22.89 6.44 -7.92
C PRO A 37 -21.62 7.27 -7.89
N PRO A 38 -20.46 6.72 -7.47
CA PRO A 38 -19.20 7.45 -7.54
C PRO A 38 -19.16 8.11 -8.90
N LEU A 39 -18.74 9.39 -8.96
CA LEU A 39 -18.33 9.99 -10.21
C LEU A 39 -17.42 8.95 -10.86
N GLU A 40 -17.93 8.24 -11.88
CA GLU A 40 -17.09 7.33 -12.64
C GLU A 40 -16.19 8.26 -13.42
N THR A 41 -15.05 8.58 -12.81
CA THR A 41 -13.87 8.85 -13.59
C THR A 41 -13.77 7.63 -14.48
N THR A 42 -14.08 7.79 -15.76
CA THR A 42 -13.50 6.92 -16.77
C THR A 42 -12.00 7.15 -16.62
N THR A 43 -11.38 6.45 -15.68
CA THR A 43 -9.99 6.09 -15.78
C THR A 43 -9.95 5.39 -17.11
N THR A 44 -9.55 6.11 -18.15
CA THR A 44 -9.05 5.53 -19.36
C THR A 44 -8.00 4.56 -18.88
N GLN A 45 -8.40 3.29 -18.73
CA GLN A 45 -7.54 2.24 -18.23
C GLN A 45 -6.43 2.16 -19.25
N ASN A 46 -5.30 2.77 -18.91
CA ASN A 46 -4.16 2.79 -19.79
C ASN A 46 -3.66 1.36 -19.84
N ASP A 47 -3.43 0.82 -21.04
CA ASP A 47 -2.98 -0.57 -21.19
C ASP A 47 -1.73 -0.84 -20.35
N ALA A 48 -0.83 0.15 -20.20
CA ALA A 48 0.35 0.05 -19.34
C ALA A 48 0.01 -0.06 -17.84
N GLN A 49 -1.10 0.53 -17.37
CA GLN A 49 -1.54 0.39 -15.97
C GLN A 49 -2.09 -1.01 -15.69
N THR A 50 -2.75 -1.63 -16.68
CA THR A 50 -3.27 -2.99 -16.58
C THR A 50 -2.15 -4.02 -16.61
N GLU A 51 -1.20 -3.83 -17.53
CA GLU A 51 0.00 -4.66 -17.65
C GLU A 51 0.84 -4.58 -16.37
N PHE A 52 1.11 -3.38 -15.85
CA PHE A 52 1.85 -3.23 -14.60
C PHE A 52 1.18 -3.94 -13.40
N GLN A 53 -0.13 -3.79 -13.23
CA GLN A 53 -0.86 -4.48 -12.16
C GLN A 53 -0.85 -6.00 -12.32
N THR A 54 -0.88 -6.49 -13.56
CA THR A 54 -0.78 -7.92 -13.86
C THR A 54 0.60 -8.46 -13.48
N LEU A 55 1.68 -7.78 -13.91
CA LEU A 55 3.06 -8.13 -13.55
C LEU A 55 3.28 -8.11 -12.04
N VAL A 56 2.75 -7.11 -11.33
CA VAL A 56 2.84 -7.04 -9.86
C VAL A 56 2.10 -8.20 -9.20
N GLY A 57 0.96 -8.65 -9.75
CA GLY A 57 0.24 -9.83 -9.28
C GLY A 57 0.96 -11.16 -9.56
N GLU A 58 1.79 -11.20 -10.62
CA GLU A 58 2.63 -12.35 -10.96
C GLU A 58 3.90 -12.46 -10.12
N LEU A 59 4.35 -11.35 -9.52
CA LEU A 59 5.44 -11.38 -8.55
C LEU A 59 5.00 -12.13 -7.30
N GLN A 60 5.32 -13.43 -7.25
CA GLN A 60 5.16 -14.21 -6.03
C GLN A 60 5.98 -13.57 -4.91
N PRO A 61 5.42 -13.44 -3.69
CA PRO A 61 6.19 -12.99 -2.56
C PRO A 61 7.36 -13.94 -2.35
N VAL A 62 8.58 -13.42 -2.51
CA VAL A 62 9.80 -14.18 -2.27
C VAL A 62 9.92 -14.38 -0.77
N SER A 63 9.68 -15.61 -0.32
CA SER A 63 9.91 -16.00 1.07
C SER A 63 11.28 -16.64 1.19
N PHE A 64 12.12 -16.11 2.06
CA PHE A 64 13.40 -16.73 2.40
C PHE A 64 13.19 -17.68 3.57
N ASP A 65 13.62 -18.94 3.40
CA ASP A 65 13.69 -19.88 4.51
C ASP A 65 14.85 -19.50 5.43
N THR A 66 14.52 -19.08 6.65
CA THR A 66 15.48 -18.68 7.68
C THR A 66 15.70 -19.78 8.74
N SER A 67 15.13 -20.97 8.53
CA SER A 67 15.20 -22.09 9.47
C SER A 67 16.64 -22.49 9.81
N ILE A 68 17.56 -22.38 8.85
CA ILE A 68 18.98 -22.69 9.03
C ILE A 68 19.62 -21.86 10.15
N PHE A 69 19.20 -20.60 10.35
CA PHE A 69 19.76 -19.72 11.39
C PHE A 69 19.28 -20.10 12.81
N SER A 70 18.23 -20.90 12.92
CA SER A 70 17.72 -21.40 14.19
C SER A 70 18.44 -22.67 14.66
N ASP A 71 19.09 -23.39 13.75
CA ASP A 71 19.79 -24.66 14.00
C ASP A 71 20.97 -24.47 14.96
N LEU A 72 21.08 -25.34 15.96
CA LEU A 72 22.20 -25.35 16.92
C LEU A 72 23.54 -25.53 16.21
N ARG A 73 23.60 -26.27 15.11
CA ARG A 73 24.81 -26.48 14.30
C ARG A 73 25.26 -25.18 13.65
N PHE A 74 24.32 -24.35 13.18
CA PHE A 74 24.62 -23.04 12.63
C PHE A 74 25.13 -22.09 13.72
N LYS A 75 24.52 -22.12 14.90
CA LYS A 75 24.94 -21.31 16.06
C LYS A 75 26.26 -21.76 16.69
N ALA A 76 26.65 -23.01 16.49
CA ALA A 76 27.89 -23.58 17.00
C ALA A 76 29.08 -23.46 16.03
N LEU A 77 28.90 -22.80 14.87
CA LEU A 77 30.00 -22.53 13.94
C LEU A 77 31.06 -21.70 14.64
N HIS A 78 32.26 -22.25 14.72
CA HIS A 78 33.43 -21.54 15.20
C HIS A 78 34.11 -20.85 14.01
N ASP A 79 34.45 -19.58 14.18
CA ASP A 79 35.26 -18.89 13.22
C ASP A 79 36.67 -19.52 13.20
N LEU A 80 37.10 -20.00 12.03
CA LEU A 80 38.42 -20.58 11.82
C LEU A 80 39.42 -19.54 11.30
N THR A 81 39.06 -18.24 11.30
CA THR A 81 40.00 -17.20 10.92
C THR A 81 41.19 -17.18 11.88
N THR A 82 42.38 -17.32 11.31
CA THR A 82 43.61 -17.04 12.03
C THR A 82 43.72 -15.52 12.14
N PRO A 83 43.82 -14.93 13.35
CA PRO A 83 44.07 -13.51 13.48
C PRO A 83 45.39 -13.18 12.79
N ILE A 84 45.36 -12.22 11.87
CA ILE A 84 46.57 -11.71 11.24
C ILE A 84 47.27 -10.82 12.26
N SER A 85 48.41 -11.28 12.77
CA SER A 85 49.28 -10.42 13.57
C SER A 85 49.81 -9.28 12.69
N PRO A 86 49.69 -8.02 13.10
CA PRO A 86 50.37 -6.93 12.42
C PRO A 86 51.88 -7.18 12.43
N GLU A 87 52.47 -7.24 11.24
CA GLU A 87 53.92 -7.22 11.09
C GLU A 87 54.40 -5.76 11.23
N PRO A 88 55.57 -5.53 11.85
CA PRO A 88 56.14 -4.19 11.90
C PRO A 88 56.39 -3.66 10.48
N GLU A 89 56.32 -2.35 10.33
CA GLU A 89 56.74 -1.69 9.10
C GLU A 89 58.16 -2.14 8.73
N GLY A 90 58.36 -2.47 7.45
CA GLY A 90 59.65 -2.90 6.95
C GLY A 90 60.72 -1.81 7.11
N ARG A 91 61.93 -2.09 6.64
CA ARG A 91 63.00 -1.07 6.66
C ARG A 91 62.52 0.18 5.92
N PRO A 92 62.71 1.39 6.49
CA PRO A 92 62.36 2.65 5.82
C PRO A 92 62.95 2.76 4.40
N ASP A 93 64.13 2.19 4.19
CA ASP A 93 64.72 1.96 2.88
C ASP A 93 64.93 0.44 2.68
N PRO A 94 64.17 -0.20 1.77
CA PRO A 94 64.30 -1.63 1.51
C PRO A 94 65.62 -2.00 0.81
N PHE A 95 66.34 -1.03 0.23
CA PHE A 95 67.59 -1.26 -0.51
C PHE A 95 68.85 -0.81 0.23
N ALA A 96 68.72 -0.17 1.40
CA ALA A 96 69.90 0.27 2.15
C ALA A 96 70.81 -0.93 2.48
N PRO A 97 72.14 -0.79 2.43
CA PRO A 97 73.07 -1.88 2.73
C PRO A 97 72.78 -2.50 4.10
N ILE A 98 72.84 -3.83 4.19
CA ILE A 98 72.75 -4.53 5.47
C ILE A 98 74.09 -4.31 6.18
N ALA A 99 74.07 -3.88 7.44
CA ALA A 99 75.30 -3.68 8.21
C ALA A 99 76.11 -4.99 8.22
N GLY A 100 77.33 -4.95 7.69
CA GLY A 100 78.21 -6.12 7.57
C GLY A 100 78.14 -6.87 6.24
N VAL A 101 77.23 -6.54 5.32
CA VAL A 101 77.22 -7.08 3.96
C VAL A 101 77.83 -6.04 3.02
N ARG A 102 79.07 -6.30 2.58
CA ARG A 102 79.68 -5.53 1.48
C ARG A 102 79.11 -6.05 0.17
N ALA A 103 78.53 -5.17 -0.64
CA ALA A 103 78.25 -5.47 -2.04
C ALA A 103 79.57 -5.82 -2.72
N GLN A 104 79.67 -7.04 -3.22
CA GLN A 104 80.81 -7.51 -4.03
C GLN A 104 80.65 -7.04 -5.47
#